data_AF-A0A7Y8FHW3-F1
#
_entry.id   AF-A0A7Y8FHW3-F1
#
_cell.length_a   1.000
_cell.length_b   1.000
_cell.length_c   1.000
_cell.angle_alpha   90.00
_cell.angle_beta   90.00
_cell.angle_gamma   90.00
#
_symmetry.space_group_name_H-M   'P 1'
#
loop_
_entity.id
_entity.type
_entity.pdbx_description
1 polymer ?
#
loop_
_entity_poly.entity_id
_entity_poly.type
_entity_poly.pdbx_seq_one_letter_code
_entity_poly.pdbx_strand_id
1 'polypeptide(L)'
;MGAAVSPPVVTRQLPGWLTPLLQSAALVLLLLGLAFGQLSIYLCLPVALLLIWLPRLKHRTPSTAPSDTTDAIGELTRDLSYTTSHNALSAAGVAYSVKQLAARLQSQLGAARQIVSSAEVMIDTEKVTSELSRQALGAASQAHQRSTEGREVLAQSITRMHQLSQRANDSRHLIEALSQRSEEIQRVTLVIQSIASQTNLLALNAAIEAARAGEHGRGFAVVADEVRGLAGRTATATDEVGVMVADIQQRTAQVVEQIRQLSADLQSGVEQVEHAGEQLENIATLAADVEGQVNEIAQGTDTNRAQLDSLFHAVEQMRSDLTVSDQQTQQLAAAAVQMEGQAETISERLAEVGLDDYHQRIYDLAREGAGRIAAQFEADVLQNRISLDDLFDRSYTPIPNTRPGKYHTRFDGYTDQVLPAIQEALLPRHEGLVFAIACTPQGYVPTHNKAFSQTLTGDAQVDALQNRTKRKFDDRTGIRCGSHQQAVLLQTYTRDTGELMHDLSVPITVKGRHWGGLRLGYKPEGR
;
A
#
# COMPACT_ATOMS: atom_id res chain seq x y z
N MET A 1 25.41 91.70 8.81
CA MET A 1 26.01 92.10 10.10
C MET A 1 25.73 90.98 11.10
N GLY A 2 26.79 90.49 11.74
CA GLY A 2 26.87 89.14 12.30
C GLY A 2 26.08 88.92 13.59
N ALA A 3 25.36 87.81 13.65
CA ALA A 3 24.87 87.24 14.89
C ALA A 3 26.03 86.53 15.58
N ALA A 4 26.47 87.10 16.71
CA ALA A 4 27.58 86.63 17.51
C ALA A 4 27.27 85.26 18.14
N VAL A 5 28.12 84.29 17.85
CA VAL A 5 28.19 82.98 18.49
C VAL A 5 28.62 83.19 19.95
N SER A 6 27.75 82.83 20.90
CA SER A 6 28.12 82.73 22.32
C SER A 6 28.83 81.39 22.56
N PRO A 7 29.93 81.35 23.33
CA PRO A 7 30.73 80.14 23.52
C PRO A 7 30.00 79.11 24.42
N PRO A 8 30.30 77.81 24.30
CA PRO A 8 29.70 76.79 25.15
C PRO A 8 30.18 76.97 26.60
N VAL A 9 29.23 77.11 27.52
CA VAL A 9 29.49 77.03 28.96
C VAL A 9 29.79 75.57 29.30
N VAL A 10 31.08 75.23 29.42
CA VAL A 10 31.51 73.94 29.96
C VAL A 10 31.23 73.95 31.46
N THR A 11 30.05 73.52 31.87
CA THR A 11 29.81 73.13 33.27
C THR A 11 30.60 71.85 33.52
N ARG A 12 31.76 71.95 34.17
CA ARG A 12 32.47 70.78 34.74
C ARG A 12 31.51 70.07 35.69
N GLN A 13 30.89 68.98 35.24
CA GLN A 13 30.17 68.08 36.11
C GLN A 13 31.22 67.36 36.97
N LEU A 14 31.12 67.53 38.29
CA LEU A 14 31.92 66.75 39.24
C LEU A 14 31.59 65.26 39.04
N PRO A 15 32.58 64.35 39.08
CA PRO A 15 32.33 62.91 38.97
C PRO A 15 31.27 62.45 39.97
N GLY A 16 30.28 61.66 39.52
CA GLY A 16 29.14 61.24 40.34
C GLY A 16 29.48 60.44 41.61
N TRP A 17 30.73 59.98 41.75
CA TRP A 17 31.24 59.30 42.95
C TRP A 17 31.82 60.25 44.01
N LEU A 18 32.10 61.51 43.69
CA LEU A 18 32.68 62.48 44.64
C LEU A 18 31.69 62.94 45.71
N THR A 19 30.40 63.01 45.39
CA THR A 19 29.33 63.39 46.32
C THR A 19 29.14 62.36 47.46
N PRO A 20 28.99 61.04 47.23
CA PRO A 20 28.89 60.07 48.32
C PRO A 20 30.19 59.96 49.13
N LEU A 21 31.36 60.20 48.52
CA LEU A 21 32.64 60.11 49.20
C LEU A 21 32.86 61.29 50.17
N LEU A 22 32.48 62.50 49.76
CA LEU A 22 32.48 63.69 50.64
C LEU A 22 31.43 63.57 51.77
N GLN A 23 30.26 63.00 51.50
CA GLN A 23 29.25 62.73 52.53
C GLN A 23 29.75 61.73 53.57
N SER A 24 30.40 60.66 53.13
CA SER A 24 30.97 59.64 54.02
C SER A 24 32.06 60.24 54.91
N ALA A 25 32.96 61.06 54.33
CA ALA A 25 33.99 61.76 55.10
C ALA A 25 33.42 62.75 56.13
N ALA A 26 32.38 63.52 55.75
CA ALA A 26 31.72 64.46 56.66
C ALA A 26 30.97 63.74 57.79
N LEU A 27 30.33 62.60 57.51
CA LEU A 27 29.64 61.78 58.53
C LEU A 27 30.64 61.17 59.51
N VAL A 28 31.79 60.69 59.03
CA VAL A 28 32.87 60.15 59.87
C VAL A 28 33.46 61.22 60.79
N LEU A 29 33.70 62.44 60.29
CA LEU A 29 34.15 63.56 61.11
C LEU A 29 33.13 63.94 62.19
N LEU A 30 31.84 63.89 61.86
CA LEU A 30 30.75 64.22 62.78
C LEU A 30 30.59 63.13 63.86
N LEU A 31 30.81 61.86 63.53
CA LEU A 31 30.87 60.74 64.49
C LEU A 31 32.13 60.80 65.38
N LEU A 32 33.29 61.19 64.84
CA LEU A 32 34.52 61.41 65.61
C LEU A 32 34.36 62.57 66.60
N GLY A 33 33.69 63.66 66.20
CA GLY A 33 33.35 64.77 67.10
C GLY A 33 32.41 64.35 68.24
N LEU A 34 31.51 63.39 68.00
CA LEU A 34 30.62 62.79 69.00
C LEU A 34 31.38 61.86 69.97
N ALA A 35 32.34 61.09 69.45
CA ALA A 35 33.09 60.11 70.23
C ALA A 35 34.20 60.73 71.11
N PHE A 36 34.85 61.80 70.63
CA PHE A 36 36.04 62.37 71.29
C PHE A 36 35.91 63.85 71.68
N GLY A 37 34.89 64.56 71.18
CA GLY A 37 34.82 66.02 71.24
C GLY A 37 33.61 66.61 71.96
N GLN A 38 33.04 65.97 72.99
CA GLN A 38 31.91 66.50 73.80
C GLN A 38 30.75 67.14 73.00
N LEU A 39 30.56 66.79 71.72
CA LEU A 39 29.44 67.30 70.92
C LEU A 39 28.15 66.61 71.35
N SER A 40 27.13 67.39 71.66
CA SER A 40 25.82 66.88 72.06
C SER A 40 25.15 66.14 70.91
N ILE A 41 24.62 64.94 71.19
CA ILE A 41 23.93 64.09 70.21
C ILE A 41 22.73 64.81 69.55
N TYR A 42 22.11 65.75 70.26
CA TYR A 42 20.98 66.55 69.77
C TYR A 42 21.36 67.54 68.66
N LEU A 43 22.64 67.94 68.56
CA LEU A 43 23.13 68.81 67.49
C LEU A 43 23.58 68.01 66.25
N CYS A 44 24.18 66.84 66.49
CA CYS A 44 24.73 65.98 65.45
C CYS A 44 23.65 65.28 64.59
N LEU A 45 22.56 64.83 65.21
CA LEU A 45 21.51 64.08 64.53
C LEU A 45 20.80 64.85 63.38
N PRO A 46 20.38 66.12 63.56
CA PRO A 46 19.76 66.87 62.47
C PRO A 46 20.75 67.22 61.34
N VAL A 47 22.03 67.44 61.64
CA VAL A 47 23.06 67.71 60.63
C VAL A 47 23.38 66.45 59.81
N ALA A 48 23.42 65.28 60.45
CA ALA A 48 23.58 64.00 59.76
C ALA A 48 22.39 63.70 58.83
N LEU A 49 21.16 63.94 59.29
CA LEU A 49 19.95 63.81 58.47
C LEU A 49 19.97 64.77 57.27
N LEU A 50 20.37 66.04 57.48
CA LEU A 50 20.55 67.01 56.40
C LEU A 50 21.61 66.57 55.39
N LEU A 51 22.79 66.11 55.83
CA LEU A 51 23.85 65.64 54.94
C LEU A 51 23.40 64.45 54.07
N ILE A 52 22.58 63.55 54.59
CA ILE A 52 22.04 62.39 53.85
C ILE A 52 20.95 62.81 52.85
N TRP A 53 20.10 63.77 53.21
CA TRP A 53 18.92 64.15 52.42
C TRP A 53 19.13 65.32 51.44
N LEU A 54 20.13 66.18 51.65
CA LEU A 54 20.40 67.36 50.81
C LEU A 54 20.59 67.08 49.31
N PRO A 55 21.28 66.02 48.86
CA PRO A 55 21.42 65.74 47.43
C PRO A 55 20.13 65.17 46.81
N ARG A 56 19.22 64.60 47.61
CA ARG A 56 17.92 64.09 47.15
C ARG A 56 16.88 65.20 46.95
N LEU A 57 17.13 66.39 47.52
CA LEU A 57 16.26 67.56 47.41
C LEU A 57 16.67 68.54 46.29
N LYS A 58 17.75 68.25 45.54
CA LYS A 58 18.21 69.09 44.44
C LYS A 58 17.35 68.83 43.18
N HIS A 59 16.30 69.65 43.08
CA HIS A 59 15.49 70.01 41.91
C HIS A 59 15.30 68.95 40.79
N ARG A 60 14.05 68.44 40.72
CA ARG A 60 13.38 68.15 39.45
C ARG A 60 13.54 69.37 38.53
N THR A 61 14.41 69.25 37.54
CA THR A 61 14.28 70.04 36.32
C THR A 61 12.99 69.60 35.64
N PRO A 62 12.14 70.52 35.14
CA PRO A 62 11.06 70.13 34.25
C PRO A 62 11.73 69.58 33.00
N SER A 63 11.63 68.26 32.82
CA SER A 63 11.94 67.66 31.53
C SER A 63 10.97 68.27 30.53
N THR A 64 11.52 68.98 29.56
CA THR A 64 10.83 69.28 28.30
C THR A 64 10.16 68.01 27.82
N ALA A 65 8.85 68.08 27.56
CA ALA A 65 8.06 66.98 27.05
C ALA A 65 8.78 66.28 25.87
N PRO A 66 8.95 64.95 25.90
CA PRO A 66 9.18 64.20 24.68
C PRO A 66 7.89 64.17 23.87
N SER A 67 8.06 64.05 22.57
CA SER A 67 7.06 63.85 21.53
C SER A 67 6.36 62.47 21.64
N ASP A 68 5.76 62.14 22.79
CA ASP A 68 5.27 60.79 23.13
C ASP A 68 4.06 60.30 22.30
N THR A 69 3.31 61.19 21.64
CA THR A 69 2.18 60.77 20.81
C THR A 69 2.61 60.07 19.52
N THR A 70 3.82 60.33 19.03
CA THR A 70 4.32 59.76 17.77
C THR A 70 4.89 58.35 17.99
N ASP A 71 5.52 58.09 19.14
CA ASP A 71 6.08 56.78 19.48
C ASP A 71 4.99 55.73 19.82
N ALA A 72 3.93 56.13 20.54
CA ALA A 72 2.83 55.21 20.88
C ALA A 72 2.00 54.76 19.65
N ILE A 73 1.80 55.66 18.68
CA ILE A 73 1.15 55.32 17.41
C ILE A 73 2.07 54.43 16.57
N GLY A 74 3.38 54.71 16.55
CA GLY A 74 4.37 53.85 15.88
C GLY A 74 4.43 52.42 16.44
N GLU A 75 4.40 52.26 17.77
CA GLU A 75 4.38 50.94 18.42
C GLU A 75 3.11 50.16 18.11
N LEU A 76 1.93 50.79 18.19
CA LEU A 76 0.65 50.14 17.87
C LEU A 76 0.56 49.73 16.40
N THR A 77 1.00 50.61 15.49
CA THR A 77 1.09 50.33 14.06
C THR A 77 2.02 49.15 13.78
N ARG A 78 3.16 49.08 14.48
CA ARG A 78 4.08 47.96 14.36
C ARG A 78 3.48 46.65 14.84
N ASP A 79 2.82 46.65 15.99
CA ASP A 79 2.16 45.47 16.55
C ASP A 79 1.00 44.97 15.67
N LEU A 80 0.20 45.91 15.15
CA LEU A 80 -0.90 45.58 14.25
C LEU A 80 -0.40 45.08 12.89
N SER A 81 0.67 45.68 12.35
CA SER A 81 1.33 45.24 11.12
C SER A 81 1.89 43.83 11.27
N TYR A 82 2.63 43.56 12.36
CA TYR A 82 3.14 42.23 12.68
C TYR A 82 2.00 41.20 12.82
N THR A 83 0.96 41.51 13.58
CA THR A 83 -0.19 40.62 13.80
C THR A 83 -0.96 40.36 12.50
N THR A 84 -1.12 41.38 11.66
CA THR A 84 -1.80 41.27 10.37
C THR A 84 -1.01 40.39 9.40
N SER A 85 0.31 40.61 9.32
CA SER A 85 1.23 39.76 8.56
C SER A 85 1.20 38.32 9.06
N HIS A 86 1.21 38.10 10.38
CA HIS A 86 1.11 36.77 10.98
C HIS A 86 -0.23 36.07 10.69
N ASN A 87 -1.35 36.79 10.76
CA ASN A 87 -2.66 36.26 10.42
C ASN A 87 -2.77 35.91 8.94
N ALA A 88 -2.23 36.74 8.05
CA ALA A 88 -2.19 36.48 6.61
C ALA A 88 -1.33 35.24 6.29
N LEU A 89 -0.17 35.10 6.95
CA LEU A 89 0.70 33.91 6.83
C LEU A 89 -0.04 32.64 7.28
N SER A 90 -0.74 32.72 8.42
CA SER A 90 -1.50 31.61 8.97
C SER A 90 -2.67 31.22 8.06
N ALA A 91 -3.40 32.21 7.52
CA ALA A 91 -4.50 31.98 6.59
C ALA A 91 -4.03 31.29 5.29
N ALA A 92 -2.92 31.75 4.71
CA ALA A 92 -2.33 31.14 3.52
C ALA A 92 -1.84 29.70 3.78
N GLY A 93 -1.30 29.44 4.98
CA GLY A 93 -0.95 28.08 5.43
C GLY A 93 -2.17 27.17 5.53
N VAL A 94 -3.26 27.65 6.15
CA VAL A 94 -4.53 26.92 6.26
C VAL A 94 -5.13 26.63 4.89
N ALA A 95 -5.17 27.61 3.98
CA ALA A 95 -5.69 27.42 2.63
C ALA A 95 -4.93 26.33 1.86
N TYR A 96 -3.60 26.29 2.00
CA TYR A 96 -2.77 25.25 1.42
C TYR A 96 -3.08 23.86 2.01
N SER A 97 -3.17 23.76 3.34
CA SER A 97 -3.54 22.50 4.03
C SER A 97 -4.93 22.01 3.64
N VAL A 98 -5.90 22.92 3.47
CA VAL A 98 -7.26 22.60 3.02
C VAL A 98 -7.25 21.99 1.61
N LYS A 99 -6.46 22.55 0.69
CA LYS A 99 -6.32 21.99 -0.66
C LYS A 99 -5.74 20.57 -0.64
N GLN A 100 -4.74 20.33 0.21
CA GLN A 100 -4.18 18.99 0.40
C GLN A 100 -5.19 18.03 1.02
N LEU A 101 -5.97 18.48 2.00
CA LEU A 101 -7.01 17.68 2.64
C LEU A 101 -8.10 17.27 1.65
N ALA A 102 -8.59 18.21 0.84
CA ALA A 102 -9.59 17.93 -0.20
C ALA A 102 -9.11 16.85 -1.20
N ALA A 103 -7.84 16.93 -1.64
CA ALA A 103 -7.26 15.91 -2.52
C ALA A 103 -7.18 14.53 -1.84
N ARG A 104 -6.85 14.48 -0.54
CA ARG A 104 -6.83 13.25 0.24
C ARG A 104 -8.22 12.64 0.42
N LEU A 105 -9.25 13.46 0.68
CA LEU A 105 -10.64 13.01 0.81
C LEU A 105 -11.14 12.37 -0.49
N GLN A 106 -10.83 12.96 -1.66
CA GLN A 106 -11.18 12.37 -2.96
C GLN A 106 -10.50 11.01 -3.18
N SER A 107 -9.22 10.89 -2.80
CA SER A 107 -8.50 9.62 -2.86
C SER A 107 -9.13 8.55 -1.95
N GLN A 108 -9.50 8.92 -0.73
CA GLN A 108 -10.17 8.02 0.23
C GLN A 108 -11.54 7.56 -0.28
N LEU A 109 -12.34 8.44 -0.90
CA LEU A 109 -13.59 8.06 -1.56
C LEU A 109 -13.37 7.05 -2.69
N GLY A 110 -12.30 7.23 -3.49
CA GLY A 110 -11.91 6.26 -4.52
C GLY A 110 -11.58 4.89 -3.92
N ALA A 111 -10.76 4.87 -2.86
CA ALA A 111 -10.41 3.65 -2.15
C ALA A 111 -11.64 2.95 -1.55
N ALA A 112 -12.57 3.70 -0.94
CA ALA A 112 -13.81 3.15 -0.39
C ALA A 112 -14.67 2.46 -1.47
N ARG A 113 -14.82 3.08 -2.66
CA ARG A 113 -15.54 2.45 -3.79
C ARG A 113 -14.88 1.17 -4.26
N GLN A 114 -13.55 1.14 -4.30
CA GLN A 114 -12.81 -0.06 -4.69
C GLN A 114 -12.98 -1.18 -3.65
N ILE A 115 -13.02 -0.85 -2.36
CA ILE A 115 -13.31 -1.82 -1.29
C ILE A 115 -14.70 -2.46 -1.49
N VAL A 116 -15.73 -1.66 -1.80
CA VAL A 116 -17.09 -2.17 -2.09
C VAL A 116 -17.07 -3.11 -3.28
N SER A 117 -16.45 -2.71 -4.39
CA SER A 117 -16.39 -3.55 -5.59
C SER A 117 -15.65 -4.87 -5.33
N SER A 118 -14.55 -4.85 -4.57
CA SER A 118 -13.87 -6.08 -4.14
C SER A 118 -14.75 -6.96 -3.24
N ALA A 119 -15.54 -6.35 -2.36
CA ALA A 119 -16.47 -7.08 -1.50
C ALA A 119 -17.59 -7.77 -2.31
N GLU A 120 -18.12 -7.13 -3.36
CA GLU A 120 -19.09 -7.73 -4.28
C GLU A 120 -18.53 -8.96 -5.00
N VAL A 121 -17.30 -8.87 -5.52
CA VAL A 121 -16.61 -10.02 -6.12
C VAL A 121 -16.42 -11.16 -5.12
N MET A 122 -16.15 -10.83 -3.85
CA MET A 122 -15.99 -11.82 -2.80
C MET A 122 -17.32 -12.52 -2.47
N ILE A 123 -18.45 -11.81 -2.48
CA ILE A 123 -19.79 -12.42 -2.32
C ILE A 123 -20.05 -13.44 -3.42
N ASP A 124 -19.76 -13.09 -4.67
CA ASP A 124 -19.95 -14.00 -5.81
C ASP A 124 -19.03 -15.22 -5.69
N THR A 125 -17.79 -15.01 -5.26
CA THR A 125 -16.83 -16.09 -5.01
C THR A 125 -17.32 -17.04 -3.92
N GLU A 126 -17.83 -16.52 -2.79
CA GLU A 126 -18.39 -17.34 -1.72
C GLU A 126 -19.59 -18.17 -2.18
N LYS A 127 -20.44 -17.61 -3.04
CA LYS A 127 -21.57 -18.34 -3.62
C LYS A 127 -21.11 -19.50 -4.50
N VAL A 128 -20.07 -19.28 -5.31
CA VAL A 128 -19.48 -20.33 -6.15
C VAL A 128 -18.81 -21.40 -5.26
N THR A 129 -18.06 -20.99 -4.24
CA THR A 129 -17.43 -21.91 -3.27
C THR A 129 -18.47 -22.79 -2.59
N SER A 130 -19.58 -22.21 -2.12
CA SER A 130 -20.67 -22.97 -1.50
C SER A 130 -21.27 -24.03 -2.42
N GLU A 131 -21.51 -23.68 -3.69
CA GLU A 131 -22.05 -24.64 -4.67
C GLU A 131 -21.05 -25.76 -4.99
N LEU A 132 -19.76 -25.42 -5.19
CA LEU A 132 -18.71 -26.42 -5.44
C LEU A 132 -18.51 -27.35 -4.24
N SER A 133 -18.55 -26.81 -3.02
CA SER A 133 -18.51 -27.58 -1.78
C SER A 133 -19.67 -28.57 -1.70
N ARG A 134 -20.90 -28.15 -2.04
CA ARG A 134 -22.06 -29.03 -2.07
C ARG A 134 -21.92 -30.16 -3.11
N GLN A 135 -21.35 -29.86 -4.27
CA GLN A 135 -21.06 -30.86 -5.30
C GLN A 135 -19.98 -31.85 -4.84
N ALA A 136 -18.91 -31.36 -4.22
CA ALA A 136 -17.84 -32.19 -3.66
C ALA A 136 -18.37 -33.12 -2.56
N LEU A 137 -19.22 -32.63 -1.66
CA LEU A 137 -19.89 -33.43 -0.64
C LEU A 137 -20.75 -34.54 -1.27
N GLY A 138 -21.55 -34.20 -2.28
CA GLY A 138 -22.37 -35.18 -3.00
C GLY A 138 -21.53 -36.25 -3.72
N ALA A 139 -20.36 -35.89 -4.25
CA ALA A 139 -19.44 -36.83 -4.88
C ALA A 139 -18.74 -37.73 -3.84
N ALA A 140 -18.28 -37.17 -2.73
CA ALA A 140 -17.67 -37.90 -1.63
C ALA A 140 -18.64 -38.92 -1.03
N SER A 141 -19.87 -38.50 -0.72
CA SER A 141 -20.90 -39.39 -0.18
C SER A 141 -21.22 -40.55 -1.13
N GLN A 142 -21.31 -40.28 -2.45
CA GLN A 142 -21.48 -41.33 -3.44
C GLN A 142 -20.29 -42.28 -3.53
N ALA A 143 -19.05 -41.77 -3.43
CA ALA A 143 -17.85 -42.61 -3.41
C ALA A 143 -17.82 -43.51 -2.18
N HIS A 144 -18.12 -42.96 -1.00
CA HIS A 144 -18.22 -43.72 0.25
C HIS A 144 -19.27 -44.83 0.16
N GLN A 145 -20.47 -44.52 -0.34
CA GLN A 145 -21.54 -45.50 -0.53
C GLN A 145 -21.11 -46.61 -1.51
N ARG A 146 -20.58 -46.24 -2.69
CA ARG A 146 -20.16 -47.23 -3.70
C ARG A 146 -19.01 -48.10 -3.22
N SER A 147 -18.08 -47.57 -2.44
CA SER A 147 -17.01 -48.36 -1.82
C SER A 147 -17.58 -49.35 -0.80
N THR A 148 -18.55 -48.93 0.00
CA THR A 148 -19.23 -49.81 0.97
C THR A 148 -19.97 -50.95 0.28
N GLU A 149 -20.76 -50.64 -0.75
CA GLU A 149 -21.46 -51.64 -1.58
C GLU A 149 -20.47 -52.58 -2.28
N GLY A 150 -19.37 -52.03 -2.82
CA GLY A 150 -18.30 -52.82 -3.44
C GLY A 150 -17.65 -53.80 -2.46
N ARG A 151 -17.37 -53.36 -1.23
CA ARG A 151 -16.82 -54.23 -0.17
C ARG A 151 -17.75 -55.40 0.16
N GLU A 152 -19.06 -55.16 0.20
CA GLU A 152 -20.05 -56.22 0.43
C GLU A 152 -20.01 -57.27 -0.69
N VAL A 153 -19.92 -56.83 -1.96
CA VAL A 153 -19.81 -57.73 -3.12
C VAL A 153 -18.50 -58.53 -3.09
N LEU A 154 -17.38 -57.92 -2.70
CA LEU A 154 -16.10 -58.62 -2.56
C LEU A 154 -16.14 -59.65 -1.42
N ALA A 155 -16.76 -59.33 -0.28
CA ALA A 155 -16.92 -60.28 0.83
C ALA A 155 -17.76 -61.52 0.42
N GLN A 156 -18.83 -61.30 -0.36
CA GLN A 156 -19.60 -62.40 -0.94
C GLN A 156 -18.76 -63.23 -1.93
N SER A 157 -17.87 -62.59 -2.69
CA SER A 157 -16.97 -63.25 -3.64
C SER A 157 -15.93 -64.12 -2.94
N ILE A 158 -15.31 -63.63 -1.86
CA ILE A 158 -14.39 -64.41 -1.00
C ILE A 158 -15.10 -65.65 -0.44
N THR A 159 -16.32 -65.47 0.07
CA THR A 159 -17.13 -66.59 0.58
C THR A 159 -17.37 -67.67 -0.48
N ARG A 160 -17.69 -67.26 -1.72
CA ARG A 160 -17.87 -68.18 -2.84
C ARG A 160 -16.57 -68.88 -3.24
N MET A 161 -15.43 -68.18 -3.22
CA MET A 161 -14.12 -68.78 -3.52
C MET A 161 -13.74 -69.84 -2.49
N HIS A 162 -13.99 -69.60 -1.20
CA HIS A 162 -13.80 -70.63 -0.17
C HIS A 162 -14.70 -71.86 -0.40
N GLN A 163 -15.96 -71.66 -0.78
CA GLN A 163 -16.86 -72.76 -1.14
C GLN A 163 -16.37 -73.55 -2.36
N LEU A 164 -15.84 -72.87 -3.38
CA LEU A 164 -15.23 -73.48 -4.56
C LEU A 164 -13.99 -74.29 -4.19
N SER A 165 -13.13 -73.75 -3.33
CA SER A 165 -11.93 -74.44 -2.83
C SER A 165 -12.29 -75.72 -2.07
N GLN A 166 -13.31 -75.66 -1.20
CA GLN A 166 -13.81 -76.84 -0.52
C GLN A 166 -14.32 -77.91 -1.50
N ARG A 167 -15.13 -77.51 -2.51
CA ARG A 167 -15.64 -78.44 -3.53
C ARG A 167 -14.54 -79.06 -4.39
N ALA A 168 -13.48 -78.29 -4.67
CA ALA A 168 -12.31 -78.80 -5.38
C ALA A 168 -11.58 -79.86 -4.54
N ASN A 169 -11.42 -79.64 -3.23
CA ASN A 169 -10.82 -80.62 -2.33
C ASN A 169 -11.71 -81.88 -2.16
N ASP A 170 -13.02 -81.73 -2.07
CA ASP A 170 -13.94 -82.87 -2.04
C ASP A 170 -13.85 -83.70 -3.35
N SER A 171 -13.72 -83.02 -4.50
CA SER A 171 -13.52 -83.67 -5.80
C SER A 171 -12.18 -84.41 -5.87
N ARG A 172 -11.10 -83.85 -5.30
CA ARG A 172 -9.80 -84.54 -5.18
C ARG A 172 -9.94 -85.86 -4.46
N HIS A 173 -10.64 -85.89 -3.32
CA HIS A 173 -10.86 -87.12 -2.55
C HIS A 173 -11.62 -88.19 -3.32
N LEU A 174 -12.64 -87.82 -4.11
CA LEU A 174 -13.37 -88.77 -4.96
C LEU A 174 -12.49 -89.36 -6.06
N ILE A 175 -11.62 -88.55 -6.67
CA ILE A 175 -10.69 -88.96 -7.72
C ILE A 175 -9.57 -89.85 -7.15
N GLU A 176 -9.06 -89.56 -5.95
CA GLU A 176 -8.11 -90.41 -5.24
C GLU A 176 -8.71 -91.79 -4.92
N ALA A 177 -9.97 -91.83 -4.48
CA ALA A 177 -10.68 -93.08 -4.26
C ALA A 177 -10.85 -93.88 -5.57
N LEU A 178 -11.13 -93.22 -6.70
CA LEU A 178 -11.19 -93.86 -8.02
C LEU A 178 -9.82 -94.41 -8.45
N SER A 179 -8.74 -93.69 -8.18
CA SER A 179 -7.36 -94.13 -8.45
C SER A 179 -7.07 -95.43 -7.69
N GLN A 180 -7.38 -95.47 -6.39
CA GLN A 180 -7.18 -96.64 -5.54
C GLN A 180 -8.02 -97.84 -5.98
N ARG A 181 -9.28 -97.61 -6.38
CA ARG A 181 -10.14 -98.67 -6.95
C ARG A 181 -9.60 -99.19 -8.27
N SER A 182 -9.03 -98.33 -9.11
CA SER A 182 -8.43 -98.73 -10.38
C SER A 182 -7.18 -99.58 -10.15
N GLU A 183 -6.35 -99.26 -9.15
CA GLU A 183 -5.22 -100.11 -8.73
C GLU A 183 -5.67 -101.48 -8.20
N GLU A 184 -6.77 -101.55 -7.44
CA GLU A 184 -7.39 -102.82 -7.02
C GLU A 184 -7.81 -103.66 -8.23
N ILE A 185 -8.51 -103.06 -9.21
CA ILE A 185 -8.92 -103.75 -10.43
C ILE A 185 -7.69 -104.24 -11.19
N GLN A 186 -6.65 -103.42 -11.36
CA GLN A 186 -5.42 -103.82 -12.04
C GLN A 186 -4.79 -105.05 -11.40
N ARG A 187 -4.72 -105.11 -10.07
CA ARG A 187 -4.21 -106.27 -9.33
C ARG A 187 -5.04 -107.53 -9.59
N VAL A 188 -6.37 -107.41 -9.56
CA VAL A 188 -7.27 -108.54 -9.85
C VAL A 188 -7.11 -109.02 -11.29
N THR A 189 -7.04 -108.09 -12.27
CA THR A 189 -6.84 -108.40 -13.68
C THR A 189 -5.52 -109.14 -13.92
N LEU A 190 -4.43 -108.76 -13.24
CA LEU A 190 -3.15 -109.48 -13.31
C LEU A 190 -3.23 -110.90 -12.74
N VAL A 191 -3.99 -111.11 -11.66
CA VAL A 191 -4.22 -112.45 -11.10
C VAL A 191 -5.02 -113.32 -12.09
N ILE A 192 -6.08 -112.77 -12.69
CA ILE A 192 -6.88 -113.49 -13.70
C ILE A 192 -6.03 -113.82 -14.92
N GLN A 193 -5.19 -112.90 -15.40
CA GLN A 193 -4.24 -113.14 -16.49
C GLN A 193 -3.29 -114.30 -16.17
N SER A 194 -2.76 -114.34 -14.93
CA SER A 194 -1.92 -115.42 -14.46
C SER A 194 -2.66 -116.77 -14.45
N ILE A 195 -3.90 -116.79 -13.95
CA ILE A 195 -4.76 -117.98 -13.94
C ILE A 195 -5.06 -118.45 -15.36
N ALA A 196 -5.39 -117.54 -16.28
CA ALA A 196 -5.65 -117.86 -17.68
C ALA A 196 -4.41 -118.45 -18.35
N SER A 197 -3.21 -117.89 -18.11
CA SER A 197 -1.94 -118.43 -18.59
C SER A 197 -1.64 -119.83 -18.04
N GLN A 198 -1.83 -120.05 -16.74
CA GLN A 198 -1.69 -121.37 -16.11
C GLN A 198 -2.68 -122.40 -16.67
N THR A 199 -3.94 -121.99 -16.86
CA THR A 199 -5.01 -122.83 -17.43
C THR A 199 -4.69 -123.20 -18.87
N ASN A 200 -4.16 -122.26 -19.66
CA ASN A 200 -3.71 -122.50 -21.02
C ASN A 200 -2.55 -123.51 -21.07
N LEU A 201 -1.59 -123.43 -20.13
CA LEU A 201 -0.50 -124.41 -20.00
C LEU A 201 -1.00 -125.79 -19.55
N LEU A 202 -1.94 -125.85 -18.59
CA LEU A 202 -2.57 -127.09 -18.15
C LEU A 202 -3.34 -127.77 -19.29
N ALA A 203 -4.12 -126.99 -20.03
CA ALA A 203 -4.87 -127.45 -21.19
C ALA A 203 -3.94 -127.94 -22.30
N LEU A 204 -2.82 -127.25 -22.54
CA LEU A 204 -1.79 -127.69 -23.49
C LEU A 204 -1.18 -129.04 -23.06
N ASN A 205 -0.81 -129.20 -21.79
CA ASN A 205 -0.29 -130.46 -21.26
C ASN A 205 -1.32 -131.59 -21.38
N ALA A 206 -2.59 -131.31 -21.11
CA ALA A 206 -3.69 -132.26 -21.27
C ALA A 206 -3.92 -132.66 -22.74
N ALA A 207 -3.84 -131.71 -23.68
CA ALA A 207 -3.95 -131.97 -25.10
C ALA A 207 -2.79 -132.85 -25.62
N ILE A 208 -1.56 -132.60 -25.14
CA ILE A 208 -0.38 -133.43 -25.44
C ILE A 208 -0.58 -134.86 -24.95
N GLU A 209 -1.02 -135.05 -23.70
CA GLU A 209 -1.23 -136.39 -23.13
C GLU A 209 -2.42 -137.11 -23.77
N ALA A 210 -3.48 -136.38 -24.14
CA ALA A 210 -4.61 -136.92 -24.89
C ALA A 210 -4.20 -137.39 -26.30
N ALA A 211 -3.32 -136.65 -26.99
CA ALA A 211 -2.74 -137.08 -28.27
C ALA A 211 -1.84 -138.32 -28.10
N ARG A 212 -1.13 -138.43 -26.97
CA ARG A 212 -0.28 -139.57 -26.62
C ARG A 212 -1.06 -140.86 -26.36
N ALA A 213 -2.29 -140.76 -25.84
CA ALA A 213 -3.19 -141.88 -25.60
C ALA A 213 -3.90 -142.42 -26.86
N GLY A 214 -3.67 -141.83 -28.05
CA GLY A 214 -4.21 -142.30 -29.32
C GLY A 214 -5.75 -142.26 -29.39
N GLU A 215 -6.38 -143.32 -29.89
CA GLU A 215 -7.85 -143.39 -30.05
C GLU A 215 -8.62 -143.28 -28.72
N HIS A 216 -8.03 -143.72 -27.60
CA HIS A 216 -8.66 -143.63 -26.28
C HIS A 216 -8.68 -142.20 -25.70
N GLY A 217 -7.82 -141.30 -26.19
CA GLY A 217 -7.70 -139.91 -25.73
C GLY A 217 -8.53 -138.90 -26.53
N ARG A 218 -9.22 -139.32 -27.59
CA ARG A 218 -9.87 -138.42 -28.57
C ARG A 218 -10.90 -137.46 -27.97
N GLY A 219 -11.72 -137.93 -27.03
CA GLY A 219 -12.70 -137.09 -26.32
C GLY A 219 -12.04 -136.09 -25.36
N PHE A 220 -10.94 -136.48 -24.71
CA PHE A 220 -10.16 -135.59 -23.83
C PHE A 220 -9.42 -134.51 -24.62
N ALA A 221 -8.93 -134.81 -25.82
CA ALA A 221 -8.27 -133.85 -26.69
C ALA A 221 -9.21 -132.68 -27.07
N VAL A 222 -10.47 -132.98 -27.41
CA VAL A 222 -11.48 -131.95 -27.75
C VAL A 222 -11.76 -131.04 -26.56
N VAL A 223 -11.92 -131.60 -25.36
CA VAL A 223 -12.14 -130.81 -24.13
C VAL A 223 -10.90 -129.95 -23.81
N ALA A 224 -9.69 -130.51 -23.95
CA ALA A 224 -8.46 -129.78 -23.71
C ALA A 224 -8.27 -128.60 -24.68
N ASP A 225 -8.58 -128.77 -25.97
CA ASP A 225 -8.53 -127.69 -26.95
C ASP A 225 -9.57 -126.59 -26.67
N GLU A 226 -10.79 -126.95 -26.24
CA GLU A 226 -11.82 -125.97 -25.84
C GLU A 226 -11.40 -125.17 -24.59
N VAL A 227 -10.85 -125.85 -23.57
CA VAL A 227 -10.31 -125.17 -22.37
C VAL A 227 -9.14 -124.25 -22.75
N ARG A 228 -8.28 -124.68 -23.68
CA ARG A 228 -7.18 -123.85 -24.20
C ARG A 228 -7.70 -122.61 -24.91
N GLY A 229 -8.72 -122.77 -25.76
CA GLY A 229 -9.39 -121.66 -26.44
C GLY A 229 -10.04 -120.67 -25.47
N LEU A 230 -10.71 -121.18 -24.42
CA LEU A 230 -11.33 -120.36 -23.38
C LEU A 230 -10.30 -119.60 -22.55
N ALA A 231 -9.18 -120.24 -22.19
CA ALA A 231 -8.07 -119.62 -21.48
C ALA A 231 -7.40 -118.53 -22.32
N GLY A 232 -7.22 -118.75 -23.62
CA GLY A 232 -6.71 -117.75 -24.56
C GLY A 232 -7.64 -116.53 -24.67
N ARG A 233 -8.95 -116.74 -24.84
CA ARG A 233 -9.95 -115.66 -24.86
C ARG A 233 -10.00 -114.89 -23.54
N THR A 234 -9.86 -115.59 -22.42
CA THR A 234 -9.80 -114.97 -21.08
C THR A 234 -8.58 -114.07 -20.99
N ALA A 235 -7.41 -114.55 -21.41
CA ALA A 235 -6.17 -113.77 -21.38
C ALA A 235 -6.23 -112.52 -22.27
N THR A 236 -6.84 -112.60 -23.46
CA THR A 236 -7.04 -111.43 -24.32
C THR A 236 -8.00 -110.42 -23.66
N ALA A 237 -9.13 -110.89 -23.11
CA ALA A 237 -10.09 -110.01 -22.45
C ALA A 237 -9.49 -109.31 -21.22
N THR A 238 -8.66 -109.99 -20.43
CA THR A 238 -7.97 -109.34 -19.30
C THR A 238 -6.87 -108.38 -19.72
N ASP A 239 -6.20 -108.60 -20.86
CA ASP A 239 -5.27 -107.62 -21.42
C ASP A 239 -6.00 -106.32 -21.83
N GLU A 240 -7.15 -106.45 -22.51
CA GLU A 240 -8.01 -105.31 -22.86
C GLU A 240 -8.50 -104.53 -21.62
N VAL A 241 -8.90 -105.25 -20.55
CA VAL A 241 -9.24 -104.62 -19.26
C VAL A 241 -8.02 -103.91 -18.66
N GLY A 242 -6.83 -104.50 -18.74
CA GLY A 242 -5.60 -103.87 -18.28
C GLY A 242 -5.30 -102.54 -18.98
N VAL A 243 -5.49 -102.49 -20.31
CA VAL A 243 -5.35 -101.26 -21.10
C VAL A 243 -6.37 -100.20 -20.68
N MET A 244 -7.64 -100.59 -20.49
CA MET A 244 -8.69 -99.67 -20.03
C MET A 244 -8.40 -99.10 -18.62
N VAL A 245 -7.94 -99.93 -17.69
CA VAL A 245 -7.57 -99.49 -16.34
C VAL A 245 -6.37 -98.55 -16.35
N ALA A 246 -5.37 -98.80 -17.21
CA ALA A 246 -4.24 -97.90 -17.38
C ALA A 246 -4.66 -96.53 -17.93
N ASP A 247 -5.58 -96.47 -18.92
CA ASP A 247 -6.15 -95.22 -19.42
C ASP A 247 -6.92 -94.47 -18.32
N ILE A 248 -7.73 -95.17 -17.52
CA ILE A 248 -8.43 -94.59 -16.36
C ILE A 248 -7.42 -93.99 -15.37
N GLN A 249 -6.35 -94.72 -15.02
CA GLN A 249 -5.32 -94.22 -14.11
C GLN A 249 -4.63 -92.97 -14.66
N GLN A 250 -4.25 -92.96 -15.93
CA GLN A 250 -3.63 -91.81 -16.58
C GLN A 250 -4.55 -90.58 -16.56
N ARG A 251 -5.82 -90.74 -16.94
CA ARG A 251 -6.81 -89.65 -16.92
C ARG A 251 -7.07 -89.15 -15.51
N THR A 252 -7.15 -90.05 -14.54
CA THR A 252 -7.33 -89.72 -13.11
C THR A 252 -6.16 -88.87 -12.61
N ALA A 253 -4.92 -89.22 -12.96
CA ALA A 253 -3.74 -88.43 -12.61
C ALA A 253 -3.76 -87.02 -13.25
N GLN A 254 -4.21 -86.90 -14.49
CA GLN A 254 -4.40 -85.60 -15.15
C GLN A 254 -5.43 -84.73 -14.42
N VAL A 255 -6.56 -85.32 -14.00
CA VAL A 255 -7.61 -84.62 -13.25
C VAL A 255 -7.09 -84.15 -11.88
N VAL A 256 -6.27 -84.94 -11.18
CA VAL A 256 -5.67 -84.54 -9.91
C VAL A 256 -4.78 -83.30 -10.09
N GLU A 257 -3.93 -83.25 -11.12
CA GLU A 257 -3.09 -82.08 -11.37
C GLU A 257 -3.92 -80.84 -11.73
N GLN A 258 -5.00 -81.00 -12.49
CA GLN A 258 -5.93 -79.91 -12.79
C GLN A 258 -6.61 -79.37 -11.51
N ILE A 259 -7.02 -80.23 -10.58
CA ILE A 259 -7.60 -79.82 -9.29
C ILE A 259 -6.55 -79.09 -8.44
N ARG A 260 -5.29 -79.52 -8.47
CA ARG A 260 -4.19 -78.88 -7.77
C ARG A 260 -3.94 -77.47 -8.29
N GLN A 261 -3.92 -77.29 -9.61
CA GLN A 261 -3.80 -75.99 -10.26
C GLN A 261 -5.00 -75.09 -9.93
N LEU A 262 -6.23 -75.60 -10.04
CA LEU A 262 -7.45 -74.86 -9.67
C LEU A 262 -7.42 -74.37 -8.21
N SER A 263 -6.90 -75.19 -7.29
CA SER A 263 -6.78 -74.81 -5.88
C SER A 263 -5.78 -73.67 -5.67
N ALA A 264 -4.65 -73.69 -6.40
CA ALA A 264 -3.68 -72.61 -6.38
C ALA A 264 -4.24 -71.31 -6.99
N ASP A 265 -4.96 -71.42 -8.11
CA ASP A 265 -5.60 -70.28 -8.77
C ASP A 265 -6.68 -69.64 -7.87
N LEU A 266 -7.48 -70.45 -7.17
CA LEU A 266 -8.48 -69.96 -6.22
C LEU A 266 -7.83 -69.23 -5.04
N GLN A 267 -6.71 -69.74 -4.51
CA GLN A 267 -5.99 -69.07 -3.42
C GLN A 267 -5.46 -67.70 -3.87
N SER A 268 -4.83 -67.62 -5.05
CA SER A 268 -4.39 -66.36 -5.61
C SER A 268 -5.56 -65.40 -5.89
N GLY A 269 -6.70 -65.93 -6.32
CA GLY A 269 -7.93 -65.16 -6.51
C GLY A 269 -8.45 -64.53 -5.22
N VAL A 270 -8.39 -65.24 -4.09
CA VAL A 270 -8.77 -64.70 -2.77
C VAL A 270 -7.85 -63.53 -2.39
N GLU A 271 -6.54 -63.70 -2.50
CA GLU A 271 -5.56 -62.64 -2.19
C GLU A 271 -5.79 -61.36 -3.01
N GLN A 272 -6.10 -61.51 -4.31
CA GLN A 272 -6.40 -60.37 -5.18
C GLN A 272 -7.70 -59.65 -4.79
N VAL A 273 -8.74 -60.41 -4.40
CA VAL A 273 -10.02 -59.85 -3.96
C VAL A 273 -9.90 -59.15 -2.61
N GLU A 274 -9.11 -59.70 -1.69
CA GLU A 274 -8.79 -59.06 -0.41
C GLU A 274 -8.07 -57.72 -0.63
N HIS A 275 -7.06 -57.70 -1.50
CA HIS A 275 -6.35 -56.46 -1.82
C HIS A 275 -7.27 -55.41 -2.46
N ALA A 276 -8.19 -55.82 -3.35
CA ALA A 276 -9.21 -54.92 -3.88
C ALA A 276 -10.14 -54.37 -2.77
N GLY A 277 -10.43 -55.19 -1.76
CA GLY A 277 -11.19 -54.77 -0.57
C GLY A 277 -10.49 -53.68 0.24
N GLU A 278 -9.17 -53.81 0.44
CA GLU A 278 -8.34 -52.77 1.08
C GLU A 278 -8.37 -51.46 0.30
N GLN A 279 -8.29 -51.51 -1.04
CA GLN A 279 -8.35 -50.31 -1.87
C GLN A 279 -9.70 -49.59 -1.75
N LEU A 280 -10.82 -50.34 -1.70
CA LEU A 280 -12.14 -49.75 -1.49
C LEU A 280 -12.26 -49.10 -0.09
N GLU A 281 -11.63 -49.68 0.92
CA GLU A 281 -11.60 -49.08 2.26
C GLU A 281 -10.82 -47.76 2.30
N ASN A 282 -9.69 -47.72 1.61
CA ASN A 282 -8.93 -46.48 1.45
C ASN A 282 -9.77 -45.40 0.74
N ILE A 283 -10.52 -45.77 -0.31
CA ILE A 283 -11.42 -44.83 -1.00
C ILE A 283 -12.53 -44.33 -0.07
N ALA A 284 -13.12 -45.20 0.75
CA ALA A 284 -14.14 -44.79 1.71
C ALA A 284 -13.59 -43.81 2.76
N THR A 285 -12.37 -44.07 3.25
CA THR A 285 -11.69 -43.17 4.21
C THR A 285 -11.39 -41.81 3.58
N LEU A 286 -10.83 -41.79 2.36
CA LEU A 286 -10.57 -40.54 1.63
C LEU A 286 -11.85 -39.76 1.34
N ALA A 287 -12.94 -40.45 1.05
CA ALA A 287 -14.24 -39.81 0.88
C ALA A 287 -14.70 -39.13 2.18
N ALA A 288 -14.59 -39.80 3.33
CA ALA A 288 -14.93 -39.22 4.63
C ALA A 288 -14.06 -37.99 4.98
N ASP A 289 -12.76 -38.02 4.64
CA ASP A 289 -11.86 -36.88 4.82
C ASP A 289 -12.31 -35.67 3.99
N VAL A 290 -12.74 -35.90 2.74
CA VAL A 290 -13.30 -34.85 1.88
C VAL A 290 -14.59 -34.27 2.47
N GLU A 291 -15.47 -35.10 3.04
CA GLU A 291 -16.67 -34.60 3.73
C GLU A 291 -16.30 -33.67 4.91
N GLY A 292 -15.28 -34.05 5.69
CA GLY A 292 -14.74 -33.22 6.77
C GLY A 292 -14.20 -31.87 6.28
N GLN A 293 -13.37 -31.88 5.23
CA GLN A 293 -12.83 -30.67 4.61
C GLN A 293 -13.93 -29.74 4.07
N VAL A 294 -14.96 -30.31 3.44
CA VAL A 294 -16.10 -29.50 2.96
C VAL A 294 -16.82 -28.82 4.12
N ASN A 295 -16.95 -29.48 5.27
CA ASN A 295 -17.56 -28.87 6.45
C ASN A 295 -16.73 -27.70 7.01
N GLU A 296 -15.40 -27.80 6.99
CA GLU A 296 -14.51 -26.69 7.34
C GLU A 296 -14.63 -25.52 6.35
N ILE A 297 -14.74 -25.80 5.05
CA ILE A 297 -14.96 -24.77 4.03
C ILE A 297 -16.30 -24.05 4.28
N ALA A 298 -17.36 -24.79 4.60
CA ALA A 298 -18.67 -24.18 4.91
C ALA A 298 -18.59 -23.22 6.11
N GLN A 299 -17.89 -23.61 7.18
CA GLN A 299 -17.65 -22.75 8.34
C GLN A 299 -16.81 -21.50 7.98
N GLY A 300 -15.81 -21.66 7.11
CA GLY A 300 -15.03 -20.56 6.56
C GLY A 300 -15.88 -19.57 5.77
N THR A 301 -16.77 -20.07 4.91
CA THR A 301 -17.73 -19.24 4.15
C THR A 301 -18.66 -18.45 5.05
N ASP A 302 -19.20 -19.05 6.12
CA ASP A 302 -20.05 -18.34 7.09
C ASP A 302 -19.27 -17.22 7.82
N THR A 303 -18.02 -17.48 8.15
CA THR A 303 -17.14 -16.48 8.78
C THR A 303 -16.85 -15.31 7.82
N ASN A 304 -16.54 -15.61 6.56
CA ASN A 304 -16.28 -14.60 5.53
C ASN A 304 -17.51 -13.73 5.28
N ARG A 305 -18.71 -14.32 5.30
CA ARG A 305 -19.96 -13.58 5.19
C ARG A 305 -20.16 -12.58 6.34
N ALA A 306 -19.91 -12.99 7.58
CA ALA A 306 -19.99 -12.07 8.72
C ALA A 306 -18.94 -10.93 8.65
N GLN A 307 -17.76 -11.23 8.12
CA GLN A 307 -16.71 -10.24 7.91
C GLN A 307 -17.06 -9.25 6.78
N LEU A 308 -17.71 -9.72 5.72
CA LEU A 308 -18.27 -8.88 4.65
C LEU A 308 -19.34 -7.92 5.19
N ASP A 309 -20.28 -8.40 6.00
CA ASP A 309 -21.29 -7.55 6.62
C ASP A 309 -20.65 -6.44 7.48
N SER A 310 -19.62 -6.79 8.26
CA SER A 310 -18.85 -5.83 9.05
C SER A 310 -18.10 -4.81 8.18
N LEU A 311 -17.56 -5.26 7.04
CA LEU A 311 -16.87 -4.40 6.08
C LEU A 311 -17.83 -3.39 5.45
N PHE A 312 -19.05 -3.80 5.06
CA PHE A 312 -20.06 -2.87 4.54
C PHE A 312 -20.43 -1.80 5.57
N HIS A 313 -20.61 -2.18 6.84
CA HIS A 313 -20.85 -1.22 7.92
C HIS A 313 -19.68 -0.23 8.07
N ALA A 314 -18.43 -0.71 8.05
CA ALA A 314 -17.26 0.14 8.15
C ALA A 314 -17.12 1.12 6.97
N VAL A 315 -17.42 0.67 5.75
CA VAL A 315 -17.39 1.53 4.55
C VAL A 315 -18.50 2.58 4.59
N GLU A 316 -19.70 2.21 5.02
CA GLU A 316 -20.80 3.17 5.15
C GLU A 316 -20.49 4.26 6.19
N GLN A 317 -19.93 3.86 7.32
CA GLN A 317 -19.45 4.81 8.33
C GLN A 317 -18.36 5.73 7.76
N MET A 318 -17.38 5.17 7.05
CA MET A 318 -16.33 5.95 6.39
C MET A 318 -16.91 6.95 5.39
N ARG A 319 -17.92 6.57 4.61
CA ARG A 319 -18.60 7.47 3.66
C ARG A 319 -19.28 8.64 4.37
N SER A 320 -19.92 8.37 5.50
CA SER A 320 -20.50 9.41 6.37
C SER A 320 -19.42 10.36 6.88
N ASP A 321 -18.32 9.83 7.45
CA ASP A 321 -17.22 10.63 7.99
C ASP A 321 -16.53 11.49 6.91
N LEU A 322 -16.38 10.95 5.70
CA LEU A 322 -15.84 11.68 4.55
C LEU A 322 -16.76 12.83 4.11
N THR A 323 -18.08 12.64 4.17
CA THR A 323 -19.05 13.69 3.85
C THR A 323 -18.97 14.84 4.85
N VAL A 324 -18.88 14.52 6.14
CA VAL A 324 -18.67 15.51 7.20
C VAL A 324 -17.33 16.23 7.03
N SER A 325 -16.28 15.48 6.73
CA SER A 325 -14.93 16.04 6.52
C SER A 325 -14.88 16.96 5.30
N ASP A 326 -15.58 16.64 4.21
CA ASP A 326 -15.68 17.51 3.03
C ASP A 326 -16.36 18.83 3.37
N GLN A 327 -17.49 18.78 4.10
CA GLN A 327 -18.18 19.99 4.55
C GLN A 327 -17.29 20.85 5.45
N GLN A 328 -16.57 20.25 6.40
CA GLN A 328 -15.63 20.98 7.27
C GLN A 328 -14.47 21.59 6.47
N THR A 329 -13.96 20.86 5.48
CA THR A 329 -12.89 21.33 4.58
C THR A 329 -13.34 22.54 3.78
N GLN A 330 -14.57 22.53 3.25
CA GLN A 330 -15.16 23.68 2.55
C GLN A 330 -15.34 24.90 3.46
N GLN A 331 -15.82 24.69 4.70
CA GLN A 331 -15.94 25.77 5.69
C GLN A 331 -14.58 26.38 6.04
N LEU A 332 -13.54 25.53 6.21
CA LEU A 332 -12.20 25.97 6.51
C LEU A 332 -11.57 26.74 5.33
N ALA A 333 -11.83 26.32 4.09
CA ALA A 333 -11.44 27.07 2.89
C ALA A 333 -12.05 28.48 2.92
N ALA A 334 -13.36 28.58 3.17
CA ALA A 334 -14.06 29.86 3.21
C ALA A 334 -13.52 30.78 4.31
N ALA A 335 -13.27 30.24 5.51
CA ALA A 335 -12.69 30.98 6.63
C ALA A 335 -11.27 31.50 6.32
N ALA A 336 -10.43 30.68 5.67
CA ALA A 336 -9.09 31.10 5.27
C ALA A 336 -9.13 32.26 4.25
N VAL A 337 -10.00 32.16 3.23
CA VAL A 337 -10.18 33.22 2.23
C VAL A 337 -10.69 34.52 2.87
N GLN A 338 -11.60 34.43 3.84
CA GLN A 338 -12.07 35.60 4.59
C GLN A 338 -10.95 36.23 5.43
N MET A 339 -10.15 35.43 6.12
CA MET A 339 -9.03 35.90 6.93
C MET A 339 -7.95 36.58 6.07
N GLU A 340 -7.63 36.02 4.90
CA GLU A 340 -6.74 36.66 3.92
C GLU A 340 -7.27 38.04 3.49
N GLY A 341 -8.57 38.14 3.18
CA GLY A 341 -9.19 39.40 2.79
C GLY A 341 -9.22 40.45 3.91
N GLN A 342 -9.44 40.00 5.16
CA GLN A 342 -9.37 40.87 6.33
C GLN A 342 -7.95 41.39 6.56
N ALA A 343 -6.94 40.52 6.47
CA ALA A 343 -5.56 40.93 6.65
C ALA A 343 -5.10 41.89 5.53
N GLU A 344 -5.51 41.64 4.28
CA GLU A 344 -5.28 42.53 3.15
C GLU A 344 -5.88 43.94 3.41
N THR A 345 -7.10 44.00 3.93
CA THR A 345 -7.79 45.27 4.26
C THR A 345 -7.12 46.01 5.42
N ILE A 346 -6.62 45.29 6.43
CA ILE A 346 -5.92 45.91 7.57
C ILE A 346 -4.56 46.47 7.10
N SER A 347 -3.81 45.71 6.29
CA SER A 347 -2.55 46.18 5.71
C SER A 347 -2.72 47.42 4.85
N GLU A 348 -3.81 47.51 4.06
CA GLU A 348 -4.16 48.70 3.28
C GLU A 348 -4.36 49.92 4.18
N ARG A 349 -5.18 49.78 5.24
CA ARG A 349 -5.45 50.88 6.18
C ARG A 349 -4.22 51.29 6.99
N LEU A 350 -3.37 50.34 7.35
CA LEU A 350 -2.11 50.61 8.05
C LEU A 350 -1.18 51.46 7.21
N ALA A 351 -1.10 51.19 5.90
CA ALA A 351 -0.27 51.98 5.02
C ALA A 351 -0.67 53.46 4.90
N GLU A 352 -1.94 53.81 5.16
CA GLU A 352 -2.38 55.21 5.21
C GLU A 352 -1.87 55.95 6.46
N VAL A 353 -1.58 55.22 7.54
CA VAL A 353 -1.13 55.78 8.83
C VAL A 353 0.39 55.65 9.01
N GLY A 354 1.02 54.74 8.26
CA GLY A 354 2.45 54.42 8.27
C GLY A 354 2.64 52.92 8.42
N LEU A 355 3.55 52.30 7.67
CA LEU A 355 3.93 50.89 7.90
C LEU A 355 5.02 50.81 8.98
N ASP A 356 5.24 49.62 9.53
CA ASP A 356 6.43 49.39 10.35
C ASP A 356 7.73 49.55 9.55
N ASP A 357 8.87 49.69 10.24
CA ASP A 357 10.18 49.89 9.61
C ASP A 357 10.54 48.80 8.58
N TYR A 358 10.01 47.59 8.73
CA TYR A 358 10.29 46.48 7.82
C TYR A 358 9.54 46.65 6.50
N HIS A 359 8.21 46.77 6.55
CA HIS A 359 7.36 46.92 5.38
C HIS A 359 7.48 48.32 4.75
N GLN A 360 7.74 49.36 5.54
CA GLN A 360 7.94 50.74 5.06
C GLN A 360 9.18 50.85 4.16
N ARG A 361 10.29 50.21 4.51
CA ARG A 361 11.50 50.18 3.66
C ARG A 361 11.23 49.52 2.32
N ILE A 362 10.48 48.42 2.30
CA ILE A 362 10.08 47.75 1.05
C ILE A 362 9.11 48.64 0.27
N TYR A 363 8.16 49.29 0.93
CA TYR A 363 7.22 50.21 0.29
C TYR A 363 7.93 51.37 -0.40
N ASP A 364 8.89 52.00 0.26
CA ASP A 364 9.68 53.10 -0.30
C ASP A 364 10.50 52.64 -1.52
N LEU A 365 11.12 51.45 -1.44
CA LEU A 365 11.83 50.84 -2.57
C LEU A 365 10.89 50.54 -3.75
N ALA A 366 9.69 50.03 -3.48
CA ALA A 366 8.70 49.74 -4.50
C ALA A 366 8.24 51.04 -5.17
N ARG A 367 7.94 52.08 -4.39
CA ARG A 367 7.52 53.38 -4.91
C ARG A 367 8.62 54.04 -5.74
N GLU A 368 9.87 53.98 -5.30
CA GLU A 368 11.03 54.47 -6.06
C GLU A 368 11.17 53.71 -7.37
N GLY A 369 11.13 52.37 -7.33
CA GLY A 369 11.25 51.50 -8.50
C GLY A 369 10.13 51.76 -9.52
N ALA A 370 8.88 51.86 -9.06
CA ALA A 370 7.73 52.13 -9.92
C ALA A 370 7.82 53.52 -10.55
N GLY A 371 8.25 54.53 -9.79
CA GLY A 371 8.52 55.87 -10.32
C GLY A 371 9.61 55.88 -11.38
N ARG A 372 10.70 55.11 -11.19
CA ARG A 372 11.77 54.97 -12.19
C ARG A 372 11.30 54.27 -13.45
N ILE A 373 10.49 53.20 -13.31
CA ILE A 373 9.90 52.50 -14.46
C ILE A 373 8.97 53.45 -15.23
N ALA A 374 8.08 54.14 -14.54
CA ALA A 374 7.17 55.10 -15.15
C ALA A 374 7.93 56.21 -15.89
N ALA A 375 8.91 56.85 -15.26
CA ALA A 375 9.71 57.90 -15.87
C ALA A 375 10.49 57.40 -17.10
N GLN A 376 11.06 56.19 -17.03
CA GLN A 376 11.78 55.60 -18.15
C GLN A 376 10.84 55.26 -19.32
N PHE A 377 9.66 54.70 -19.03
CA PHE A 377 8.63 54.41 -20.02
C PHE A 377 8.14 55.70 -20.71
N GLU A 378 7.90 56.76 -19.94
CA GLU A 378 7.50 58.05 -20.50
C GLU A 378 8.59 58.67 -21.38
N ALA A 379 9.86 58.62 -20.93
CA ALA A 379 11.00 59.12 -21.69
C ALA A 379 11.19 58.35 -23.01
N ASP A 380 11.09 57.02 -22.98
CA ASP A 380 11.27 56.19 -24.17
C ASP A 380 10.09 56.30 -25.15
N VAL A 381 8.87 56.55 -24.65
CA VAL A 381 7.72 56.91 -25.50
C VAL A 381 7.93 58.26 -26.17
N LEU A 382 8.48 59.26 -25.46
CA LEU A 382 8.82 60.56 -26.05
C LEU A 382 9.95 60.45 -27.10
N GLN A 383 10.88 59.53 -26.91
CA GLN A 383 11.98 59.25 -27.84
C GLN A 383 11.59 58.31 -29.00
N ASN A 384 10.30 57.92 -29.12
CA ASN A 384 9.81 56.96 -30.12
C ASN A 384 10.50 55.59 -30.09
N ARG A 385 11.02 55.15 -28.93
CA ARG A 385 11.57 53.79 -28.77
C ARG A 385 10.48 52.73 -28.62
N ILE A 386 9.30 53.12 -28.15
CA ILE A 386 8.07 52.31 -28.13
C ILE A 386 6.85 53.24 -28.27
N SER A 387 5.81 52.81 -28.97
CA SER A 387 4.55 53.58 -29.02
C SER A 387 3.75 53.39 -27.73
N LEU A 388 2.89 54.37 -27.40
CA LEU A 388 2.02 54.25 -26.23
C LEU A 388 1.04 53.07 -26.36
N ASP A 389 0.58 52.77 -27.57
CA ASP A 389 -0.34 51.64 -27.80
C ASP A 389 0.36 50.29 -27.65
N ASP A 390 1.60 50.17 -28.11
CA ASP A 390 2.40 48.95 -27.92
C ASP A 390 2.72 48.69 -26.46
N LEU A 391 3.06 49.74 -25.70
CA LEU A 391 3.34 49.65 -24.26
C LEU A 391 2.10 49.20 -23.47
N PHE A 392 0.91 49.58 -23.94
CA PHE A 392 -0.37 49.22 -23.33
C PHE A 392 -1.07 48.01 -24.00
N ASP A 393 -0.38 47.29 -24.89
CA ASP A 393 -0.92 46.07 -25.50
C ASP A 393 -1.32 45.03 -24.45
N ARG A 394 -2.44 44.35 -24.64
CA ARG A 394 -2.94 43.27 -23.77
C ARG A 394 -3.26 42.01 -24.56
N SER A 395 -2.72 41.90 -25.77
CA SER A 395 -2.92 40.77 -26.68
C SER A 395 -1.92 39.67 -26.36
N TYR A 396 -2.21 38.83 -25.37
CA TYR A 396 -1.33 37.73 -24.96
C TYR A 396 -1.38 36.57 -25.95
N THR A 397 -0.34 36.41 -26.76
CA THR A 397 -0.21 35.30 -27.72
C THR A 397 0.56 34.14 -27.09
N PRO A 398 0.02 32.91 -27.02
CA PRO A 398 0.71 31.80 -26.35
C PRO A 398 1.98 31.40 -27.12
N ILE A 399 3.05 31.12 -26.37
CA ILE A 399 4.31 30.58 -26.91
C ILE A 399 4.17 29.05 -26.94
N PRO A 400 4.22 28.40 -28.13
CA PRO A 400 4.07 26.95 -28.25
C PRO A 400 5.12 26.18 -27.44
N ASN A 401 4.77 24.96 -27.04
CA ASN A 401 5.67 24.01 -26.38
C ASN A 401 6.32 24.50 -25.06
N THR A 402 5.60 25.34 -24.29
CA THR A 402 6.05 25.81 -22.97
C THR A 402 5.18 25.25 -21.84
N ARG A 403 5.81 24.78 -20.75
CA ARG A 403 5.14 24.31 -19.53
C ARG A 403 5.93 24.80 -18.31
N PRO A 404 5.40 25.70 -17.45
CA PRO A 404 4.10 26.37 -17.52
C PRO A 404 3.93 27.24 -18.78
N GLY A 405 2.68 27.48 -19.18
CA GLY A 405 2.38 28.24 -20.40
C GLY A 405 2.92 29.67 -20.37
N LYS A 406 3.60 30.08 -21.45
CA LYS A 406 4.16 31.43 -21.62
C LYS A 406 3.45 32.18 -22.74
N TYR A 407 3.58 33.51 -22.73
CA TYR A 407 2.89 34.39 -23.66
C TYR A 407 3.84 35.45 -24.22
N HIS A 408 3.50 35.98 -25.38
CA HIS A 408 4.16 37.09 -26.02
C HIS A 408 3.22 38.30 -26.19
N THR A 409 3.74 39.50 -25.97
CA THR A 409 3.07 40.80 -26.16
C THR A 409 3.96 41.80 -26.89
N ARG A 410 3.37 42.86 -27.45
CA ARG A 410 4.09 43.84 -28.29
C ARG A 410 5.20 44.61 -27.55
N PHE A 411 5.12 44.73 -26.22
CA PHE A 411 6.11 45.45 -25.41
C PHE A 411 7.22 44.57 -24.84
N ASP A 412 7.17 43.25 -25.03
CA ASP A 412 8.09 42.29 -24.41
C ASP A 412 9.56 42.60 -24.68
N GLY A 413 9.91 42.81 -25.96
CA GLY A 413 11.28 43.07 -26.38
C GLY A 413 11.82 44.41 -25.85
N TYR A 414 10.92 45.38 -25.64
CA TYR A 414 11.26 46.65 -25.00
C TYR A 414 11.48 46.46 -23.49
N THR A 415 10.56 45.78 -22.80
CA THR A 415 10.69 45.54 -21.36
C THR A 415 11.89 44.67 -21.01
N ASP A 416 12.27 43.71 -21.87
CA ASP A 416 13.48 42.88 -21.67
C ASP A 416 14.78 43.71 -21.73
N GLN A 417 14.76 44.86 -22.40
CA GLN A 417 15.91 45.78 -22.45
C GLN A 417 15.91 46.76 -21.27
N VAL A 418 14.73 47.20 -20.82
CA VAL A 418 14.59 48.31 -19.88
C VAL A 418 14.43 47.86 -18.43
N LEU A 419 13.53 46.90 -18.17
CA LEU A 419 13.18 46.50 -16.81
C LEU A 419 14.32 45.87 -16.02
N PRO A 420 15.24 45.04 -16.59
CA PRO A 420 16.29 44.41 -15.80
C PRO A 420 17.19 45.42 -15.09
N ALA A 421 17.54 46.54 -15.72
CA ALA A 421 18.40 47.55 -15.13
C ALA A 421 17.78 48.20 -13.88
N ILE A 422 16.45 48.32 -13.85
CA ILE A 422 15.72 48.91 -12.72
C ILE A 422 15.43 47.83 -11.67
N GLN A 423 14.86 46.69 -12.09
CA GLN A 423 14.46 45.59 -11.21
C GLN A 423 15.64 44.97 -10.45
N GLU A 424 16.76 44.71 -11.11
CA GLU A 424 17.94 44.10 -10.46
C GLU A 424 18.59 45.06 -9.45
N ALA A 425 18.53 46.37 -9.70
CA ALA A 425 19.09 47.38 -8.80
C ALA A 425 18.34 47.50 -7.47
N LEU A 426 17.12 46.97 -7.38
CA LEU A 426 16.32 46.96 -6.15
C LEU A 426 16.69 45.79 -5.23
N LEU A 427 17.04 44.62 -5.79
CA LEU A 427 17.33 43.39 -5.03
C LEU A 427 18.38 43.56 -3.91
N PRO A 428 19.57 44.14 -4.13
CA PRO A 428 20.59 44.22 -3.09
C PRO A 428 20.29 45.27 -2.01
N ARG A 429 19.20 46.04 -2.13
CA ARG A 429 18.89 47.14 -1.21
C ARG A 429 18.12 46.69 0.03
N HIS A 430 17.71 45.42 0.10
CA HIS A 430 17.08 44.84 1.27
C HIS A 430 17.32 43.32 1.33
N GLU A 431 17.85 42.81 2.43
CA GLU A 431 18.28 41.40 2.56
C GLU A 431 17.11 40.39 2.41
N GLY A 432 15.90 40.79 2.80
CA GLY A 432 14.70 39.95 2.67
C GLY A 432 14.13 39.86 1.25
N LEU A 433 14.60 40.67 0.30
CA LEU A 433 13.99 40.80 -1.03
C LEU A 433 14.38 39.62 -1.93
N VAL A 434 13.38 38.88 -2.40
CA VAL A 434 13.54 37.68 -3.24
C VAL A 434 13.36 38.01 -4.71
N PHE A 435 12.40 38.88 -5.05
CA PHE A 435 12.19 39.34 -6.42
C PHE A 435 11.65 40.77 -6.47
N ALA A 436 11.88 41.42 -7.60
CA ALA A 436 11.34 42.73 -7.97
C ALA A 436 10.88 42.69 -9.43
N ILE A 437 9.58 42.71 -9.68
CA ILE A 437 9.01 42.48 -11.02
C ILE A 437 7.87 43.43 -11.33
N ALA A 438 7.86 43.96 -12.55
CA ALA A 438 6.70 44.69 -13.07
C ALA A 438 5.69 43.68 -13.65
N CYS A 439 4.40 43.90 -13.40
CA CYS A 439 3.34 43.05 -13.94
C CYS A 439 2.15 43.89 -14.42
N THR A 440 1.44 43.38 -15.41
CA THR A 440 0.21 44.02 -15.93
C THR A 440 -1.02 43.66 -15.08
N PRO A 441 -2.16 44.37 -15.24
CA PRO A 441 -3.39 44.08 -14.49
C PRO A 441 -3.93 42.66 -14.62
N GLN A 442 -3.57 41.93 -15.66
CA GLN A 442 -3.94 40.55 -15.88
C GLN A 442 -2.97 39.55 -15.23
N GLY A 443 -2.02 40.02 -14.41
CA GLY A 443 -1.00 39.20 -13.75
C GLY A 443 0.14 38.74 -14.65
N TYR A 444 0.26 39.31 -15.87
CA TYR A 444 1.34 38.95 -16.78
C TYR A 444 2.64 39.67 -16.43
N VAL A 445 3.71 38.89 -16.27
CA VAL A 445 5.07 39.34 -15.96
C VAL A 445 5.92 39.26 -17.23
N PRO A 446 6.17 40.39 -17.93
CA PRO A 446 6.93 40.39 -19.16
C PRO A 446 8.41 40.08 -18.94
N THR A 447 9.02 40.60 -17.89
CA THR A 447 10.47 40.45 -17.65
C THR A 447 10.70 40.22 -16.18
N HIS A 448 11.18 39.03 -15.83
CA HIS A 448 11.51 38.67 -14.45
C HIS A 448 13.00 38.96 -14.14
N ASN A 449 13.34 39.06 -12.86
CA ASN A 449 14.75 39.08 -12.41
C ASN A 449 15.57 37.93 -13.03
N LYS A 450 16.88 38.17 -13.20
CA LYS A 450 17.83 37.24 -13.82
C LYS A 450 17.80 35.84 -13.21
N ALA A 451 17.68 35.76 -11.89
CA ALA A 451 17.58 34.48 -11.17
C ALA A 451 16.41 33.60 -11.65
N PHE A 452 15.34 34.19 -12.16
CA PHE A 452 14.15 33.48 -12.62
C PHE A 452 13.86 33.72 -14.12
N SER A 453 14.89 34.04 -14.90
CA SER A 453 14.81 34.27 -16.35
C SER A 453 15.82 33.38 -17.11
N GLN A 454 16.13 32.19 -16.57
CA GLN A 454 17.07 31.24 -17.18
C GLN A 454 16.51 30.65 -18.49
N THR A 455 17.37 30.22 -19.41
CA THR A 455 16.94 29.58 -20.66
C THR A 455 16.10 28.33 -20.39
N LEU A 456 15.03 28.12 -21.18
CA LEU A 456 14.15 26.96 -21.05
C LEU A 456 14.88 25.65 -21.37
N THR A 457 14.65 24.64 -20.54
CA THR A 457 15.29 23.33 -20.61
C THR A 457 14.39 22.27 -21.24
N GLY A 458 13.06 22.48 -21.25
CA GLY A 458 12.05 21.51 -21.71
C GLY A 458 11.53 20.59 -20.60
N ASP A 459 12.14 20.60 -19.42
CA ASP A 459 11.63 19.93 -18.22
C ASP A 459 10.68 20.88 -17.48
N ALA A 460 9.41 20.46 -17.35
CA ALA A 460 8.36 21.27 -16.74
C ALA A 460 8.62 21.63 -15.26
N GLN A 461 9.32 20.78 -14.49
CA GLN A 461 9.61 21.06 -13.08
C GLN A 461 10.75 22.07 -12.95
N VAL A 462 11.79 21.93 -13.76
CA VAL A 462 12.95 22.85 -13.77
C VAL A 462 12.52 24.21 -14.30
N ASP A 463 11.79 24.24 -15.41
CA ASP A 463 11.36 25.48 -16.07
C ASP A 463 10.36 26.27 -15.20
N ALA A 464 9.48 25.59 -14.45
CA ALA A 464 8.57 26.25 -13.50
C ALA A 464 9.29 27.00 -12.36
N LEU A 465 10.49 26.54 -11.98
CA LEU A 465 11.29 27.14 -10.91
C LEU A 465 12.24 28.22 -11.43
N GLN A 466 12.94 27.94 -12.54
CA GLN A 466 14.07 28.75 -13.03
C GLN A 466 13.69 29.76 -14.12
N ASN A 467 12.53 29.61 -14.77
CA ASN A 467 12.05 30.56 -15.79
C ASN A 467 10.59 30.98 -15.54
N ARG A 468 10.43 32.13 -14.89
CA ARG A 468 9.16 32.76 -14.53
C ARG A 468 8.84 34.01 -15.35
N THR A 469 9.68 34.36 -16.33
CA THR A 469 9.40 35.44 -17.30
C THR A 469 8.36 35.01 -18.33
N LYS A 470 7.71 35.99 -18.97
CA LYS A 470 6.66 35.78 -19.99
C LYS A 470 5.49 34.91 -19.51
N ARG A 471 5.26 34.86 -18.19
CA ARG A 471 4.24 34.01 -17.55
C ARG A 471 3.11 34.88 -17.04
N LYS A 472 1.89 34.36 -17.16
CA LYS A 472 0.71 34.93 -16.51
C LYS A 472 0.49 34.22 -15.18
N PHE A 473 0.47 34.99 -14.09
CA PHE A 473 0.09 34.54 -12.76
C PHE A 473 -1.38 34.90 -12.57
N ASP A 474 -2.25 33.96 -12.94
CA ASP A 474 -3.71 34.12 -12.98
C ASP A 474 -4.40 33.74 -11.66
N ASP A 475 -3.61 33.49 -10.61
CA ASP A 475 -4.08 33.41 -9.23
C ASP A 475 -4.50 34.78 -8.69
N ARG A 476 -5.27 34.77 -7.58
CA ARG A 476 -5.79 35.98 -6.94
C ARG A 476 -4.67 36.98 -6.61
N THR A 477 -3.53 36.51 -6.09
CA THR A 477 -2.40 37.36 -5.70
C THR A 477 -1.77 38.00 -6.93
N GLY A 478 -1.46 37.20 -7.96
CA GLY A 478 -0.89 37.68 -9.21
C GLY A 478 -1.70 38.77 -9.90
N ILE A 479 -3.02 38.59 -9.98
CA ILE A 479 -3.93 39.57 -10.59
C ILE A 479 -4.09 40.82 -9.72
N ARG A 480 -4.28 40.66 -8.41
CA ARG A 480 -4.48 41.78 -7.48
C ARG A 480 -3.29 42.73 -7.48
N CYS A 481 -2.06 42.21 -7.39
CA CYS A 481 -0.83 43.00 -7.43
C CYS A 481 -0.65 43.85 -8.69
N GLY A 482 -1.20 43.44 -9.84
CA GLY A 482 -1.10 44.21 -11.08
C GLY A 482 -2.29 45.13 -11.33
N SER A 483 -3.45 44.87 -10.70
CA SER A 483 -4.72 45.52 -11.03
C SER A 483 -5.17 46.57 -10.02
N HIS A 484 -4.70 46.50 -8.77
CA HIS A 484 -5.01 47.51 -7.75
C HIS A 484 -4.43 48.89 -8.14
N GLN A 485 -5.12 49.95 -7.75
CA GLN A 485 -4.67 51.34 -7.94
C GLN A 485 -4.46 52.08 -6.61
N GLN A 486 -4.44 51.33 -5.51
CA GLN A 486 -4.20 51.86 -4.16
C GLN A 486 -2.73 52.22 -3.97
N ALA A 487 -2.46 53.05 -2.95
CA ALA A 487 -1.11 53.51 -2.64
C ALA A 487 -0.13 52.35 -2.41
N VAL A 488 -0.59 51.27 -1.77
CA VAL A 488 0.12 50.01 -1.62
C VAL A 488 -0.88 48.87 -1.52
N LEU A 489 -0.44 47.68 -1.89
CA LEU A 489 -1.11 46.43 -1.57
C LEU A 489 -0.07 45.46 -1.02
N LEU A 490 -0.28 44.99 0.21
CA LEU A 490 0.52 43.96 0.85
C LEU A 490 -0.30 42.67 0.92
N GLN A 491 0.17 41.64 0.24
CA GLN A 491 -0.41 40.31 0.28
C GLN A 491 0.59 39.34 0.87
N THR A 492 0.08 38.33 1.55
CA THR A 492 0.89 37.20 2.01
C THR A 492 0.33 35.95 1.39
N TYR A 493 1.21 35.16 0.79
CA TYR A 493 0.79 33.94 0.10
C TYR A 493 1.85 32.86 0.21
N THR A 494 1.41 31.62 0.00
CA THR A 494 2.29 30.47 -0.13
C THR A 494 2.58 30.26 -1.62
N ARG A 495 3.85 30.27 -2.01
CA ARG A 495 4.26 29.96 -3.39
C ARG A 495 3.92 28.52 -3.74
N ASP A 496 3.93 28.20 -5.04
CA ASP A 496 3.88 26.83 -5.57
C ASP A 496 4.90 25.87 -4.90
N THR A 497 5.99 26.42 -4.36
CA THR A 497 7.08 25.71 -3.64
C THR A 497 6.78 25.42 -2.17
N GLY A 498 5.68 25.93 -1.61
CA GLY A 498 5.36 25.83 -0.18
C GLY A 498 6.00 26.92 0.69
N GLU A 499 6.80 27.82 0.10
CA GLU A 499 7.41 28.94 0.82
C GLU A 499 6.41 30.07 1.05
N LEU A 500 6.33 30.57 2.27
CA LEU A 500 5.55 31.75 2.63
C LEU A 500 6.29 33.03 2.23
N MET A 501 5.58 33.95 1.61
CA MET A 501 6.14 35.22 1.13
C MET A 501 5.16 36.38 1.31
N HIS A 502 5.72 37.55 1.58
CA HIS A 502 5.05 38.83 1.38
C HIS A 502 5.24 39.29 -0.06
N ASP A 503 4.18 39.84 -0.64
CA ASP A 503 4.16 40.52 -1.93
C ASP A 503 3.65 41.93 -1.70
N LEU A 504 4.55 42.90 -1.78
CA LEU A 504 4.19 44.31 -1.72
C LEU A 504 4.14 44.86 -3.14
N SER A 505 3.02 45.47 -3.49
CA SER A 505 2.79 46.02 -4.82
C SER A 505 2.38 47.47 -4.78
N VAL A 506 2.88 48.24 -5.76
CA VAL A 506 2.54 49.65 -5.97
C VAL A 506 2.22 49.88 -7.46
N PRO A 507 1.26 50.76 -7.77
CA PRO A 507 0.84 50.99 -9.16
C PRO A 507 1.90 51.76 -9.95
N ILE A 508 2.13 51.32 -11.19
CA ILE A 508 2.91 52.01 -12.21
C ILE A 508 1.93 52.76 -13.11
N THR A 509 2.05 54.09 -13.11
CA THR A 509 1.22 54.97 -13.93
C THR A 509 2.09 55.66 -14.97
N VAL A 510 1.70 55.57 -16.25
CA VAL A 510 2.42 56.15 -17.39
C VAL A 510 1.47 57.10 -18.10
N LYS A 511 1.83 58.39 -18.20
CA LYS A 511 0.98 59.46 -18.76
C LYS A 511 -0.44 59.48 -18.16
N GLY A 512 -0.54 59.26 -16.84
CA GLY A 512 -1.82 59.22 -16.13
C GLY A 512 -2.67 57.96 -16.36
N ARG A 513 -2.17 56.97 -17.11
CA ARG A 513 -2.84 55.68 -17.33
C ARG A 513 -2.18 54.58 -16.51
N HIS A 514 -2.98 53.78 -15.80
CA HIS A 514 -2.48 52.63 -15.04
C HIS A 514 -1.94 51.56 -15.98
N TRP A 515 -0.62 51.33 -15.96
CA TRP A 515 0.02 50.32 -16.79
C TRP A 515 -0.01 48.94 -16.13
N GLY A 516 0.14 48.88 -14.80
CA GLY A 516 0.23 47.66 -14.00
C GLY A 516 0.88 47.97 -12.65
N GLY A 517 1.43 46.98 -11.96
CA GLY A 517 2.07 47.15 -10.65
C GLY A 517 3.54 46.71 -10.63
N LEU A 518 4.37 47.39 -9.84
CA LEU A 518 5.67 46.88 -9.42
C LEU A 518 5.49 46.06 -8.14
N ARG A 519 5.89 44.79 -8.20
CA ARG A 519 5.81 43.81 -7.12
C ARG A 519 7.19 43.57 -6.54
N LEU A 520 7.29 43.68 -5.22
CA LEU A 520 8.44 43.29 -4.44
C LEU A 520 8.06 42.10 -3.56
N GLY A 521 8.61 40.94 -3.89
CA GLY A 521 8.42 39.72 -3.12
C GLY A 521 9.54 39.54 -2.12
N TYR A 522 9.22 39.40 -0.84
CA TYR A 522 10.22 39.29 0.23
C TYR A 522 9.77 38.29 1.31
N LYS A 523 10.76 37.81 2.07
CA LYS A 523 10.52 36.88 3.18
C LYS A 523 9.89 37.63 4.36
N PRO A 524 9.09 36.96 5.20
CA PRO A 524 8.66 37.51 6.48
C PRO A 524 9.84 37.79 7.43
N GLU A 525 9.72 38.81 8.28
CA GLU A 525 10.72 39.15 9.30
C GLU A 525 10.82 38.01 10.35
N GLY A 526 12.03 37.50 10.61
CA GLY A 526 12.27 36.45 11.62
C GLY A 526 12.44 35.00 11.11
N ARG A 527 12.77 34.77 9.83
CA ARG A 527 13.19 33.46 9.32
C ARG A 527 14.44 33.50 8.45
#